data_AF-A0A485PD29-F1
#
_entry.id   AF-A0A485PD29-F1
#
_cell.length_a   1.000
_cell.length_b   1.000
_cell.length_c   1.000
_cell.angle_alpha   90.00
_cell.angle_beta   90.00
_cell.angle_gamma   90.00
#
_symmetry.space_group_name_H-M   'P 1'
#
loop_
_entity.id
_entity.type
_entity.pdbx_description
1 polymer ?
#
loop_
_entity_poly.entity_id
_entity_poly.type
_entity_poly.pdbx_seq_one_letter_code
_entity_poly.pdbx_strand_id
1 'polypeptide(L)'
;MTWLYFDWRTPEQGGRRSNWVRSWTVWRYFKDYFPIHLIKTWDLDPSHNYIFGFHPHGVLVAGAFGNFCTNYSDFEQLFPGFTAYLHVLPFWFRCPLFREYLMSSGPVSVSKKSVSHVLSKEGGGNISVIVLGGAEESLDAHPGKFTLFIRQRKGFVKIALTHGASLVPVFSFGENELFKQVNNPEGSWLRTVQERLQKIMGFALPLFHARGIFQYNFGLMPYRKPIHTVAAYATAHEAAHSPSEVNTTRHHRNEARLLAV
;
A
#
# COMPACT_ATOMS: atom_id res chain seq x y z
N MET A 1 -30.06 -3.49 1.52
CA MET A 1 -28.98 -3.29 0.52
C MET A 1 -29.15 -2.01 -0.31
N THR A 2 -30.27 -1.29 -0.25
CA THR A 2 -30.51 -0.04 -1.01
C THR A 2 -29.46 1.05 -0.79
N TRP A 3 -28.98 1.23 0.45
CA TRP A 3 -27.88 2.16 0.75
C TRP A 3 -26.64 1.89 -0.12
N LEU A 4 -26.24 0.62 -0.29
CA LEU A 4 -25.04 0.24 -1.04
C LEU A 4 -25.06 0.71 -2.50
N TYR A 5 -26.24 0.82 -3.11
CA TYR A 5 -26.39 1.31 -4.48
C TYR A 5 -25.99 2.80 -4.59
N PHE A 6 -26.54 3.64 -3.70
CA PHE A 6 -26.20 5.06 -3.64
C PHE A 6 -24.77 5.28 -3.15
N ASP A 7 -24.30 4.37 -2.31
CA ASP A 7 -23.01 4.46 -1.65
C ASP A 7 -21.86 3.89 -2.47
N TRP A 8 -22.14 3.17 -3.57
CA TRP A 8 -21.19 2.29 -4.24
C TRP A 8 -19.82 2.93 -4.52
N ARG A 9 -19.81 4.23 -4.88
CA ARG A 9 -18.62 4.99 -5.28
C ARG A 9 -17.79 5.55 -4.12
N THR A 10 -18.23 5.48 -2.87
CA THR A 10 -17.52 6.07 -1.72
C THR A 10 -16.04 5.66 -1.58
N PRO A 11 -15.62 4.40 -1.85
CA PRO A 11 -14.21 4.02 -1.79
C PRO A 11 -13.36 4.76 -2.82
N GLU A 12 -13.96 5.26 -3.91
CA GLU A 12 -13.30 6.08 -4.92
C GLU A 12 -13.32 7.58 -4.62
N GLN A 13 -13.98 7.99 -3.53
CA GLN A 13 -14.22 9.40 -3.16
C GLN A 13 -13.68 9.71 -1.77
N GLY A 14 -12.57 9.07 -1.38
CA GLY A 14 -11.90 9.33 -0.11
C GLY A 14 -12.36 8.46 1.08
N GLY A 15 -13.32 7.56 0.89
CA GLY A 15 -13.75 6.62 1.92
C GLY A 15 -14.53 7.26 3.08
N ARG A 16 -14.52 6.61 4.25
CA ARG A 16 -15.22 7.04 5.47
C ARG A 16 -14.39 6.83 6.73
N ARG A 17 -13.21 7.42 6.74
CA ARG A 17 -12.29 7.33 7.87
C ARG A 17 -12.95 7.70 9.19
N SER A 18 -12.76 6.87 10.21
CA SER A 18 -13.23 7.13 11.57
C SER A 18 -12.06 7.13 12.54
N ASN A 19 -11.79 8.27 13.18
CA ASN A 19 -10.75 8.35 14.21
C ASN A 19 -11.01 7.42 15.39
N TRP A 20 -12.28 7.13 15.69
CA TRP A 20 -12.63 6.16 16.73
C TRP A 20 -12.16 4.76 16.38
N VAL A 21 -12.45 4.28 15.15
CA VAL A 21 -11.99 2.95 14.69
C VAL A 21 -10.48 2.87 14.63
N ARG A 22 -9.81 3.90 14.10
CA ARG A 22 -8.34 3.97 13.99
C ARG A 22 -7.63 4.03 15.35
N SER A 23 -8.35 4.36 16.42
CA SER A 23 -7.83 4.47 17.79
C SER A 23 -8.19 3.27 18.68
N TRP A 24 -8.85 2.24 18.16
CA TRP A 24 -9.14 1.02 18.93
C TRP A 24 -7.88 0.40 19.53
N THR A 25 -7.96 -0.07 20.78
CA THR A 25 -6.83 -0.66 21.53
C THR A 25 -6.17 -1.83 20.80
N VAL A 26 -6.92 -2.56 19.97
CA VAL A 26 -6.37 -3.65 19.14
C VAL A 26 -5.22 -3.18 18.24
N TRP A 27 -5.24 -1.92 17.78
CA TRP A 27 -4.18 -1.37 16.94
C TRP A 27 -2.88 -1.07 17.69
N ARG A 28 -2.97 -0.80 19.00
CA ARG A 28 -1.80 -0.74 19.87
C ARG A 28 -1.14 -2.11 19.95
N TYR A 29 -1.93 -3.15 20.27
CA TYR A 29 -1.43 -4.52 20.27
C TYR A 29 -0.89 -4.95 18.91
N PHE A 30 -1.50 -4.51 17.80
CA PHE A 30 -1.01 -4.76 16.45
C PHE A 30 0.37 -4.12 16.22
N LYS A 31 0.57 -2.85 16.58
CA LYS A 31 1.88 -2.18 16.51
C LYS A 31 2.93 -2.92 17.33
N ASP A 32 2.59 -3.28 18.57
CA ASP A 32 3.52 -3.93 19.51
C ASP A 32 3.81 -5.38 19.13
N TYR A 33 2.90 -6.04 18.40
CA TYR A 33 3.07 -7.40 17.91
C TYR A 33 4.11 -7.49 16.78
N PHE A 34 4.16 -6.49 15.90
CA PHE A 34 5.06 -6.40 14.74
C PHE A 34 6.22 -5.41 14.93
N PRO A 35 6.53 -4.98 16.15
CA PRO A 35 7.20 -3.69 16.43
C PRO A 35 7.31 -2.73 15.23
N ILE A 36 6.22 -2.01 14.91
CA ILE A 36 6.16 -1.16 13.71
C ILE A 36 6.83 0.18 13.96
N HIS A 37 7.82 0.51 13.12
CA HIS A 37 8.56 1.77 13.14
C HIS A 37 8.47 2.47 11.78
N LEU A 38 8.12 3.76 11.80
CA LEU A 38 8.12 4.62 10.62
C LEU A 38 9.30 5.59 10.72
N ILE A 39 10.07 5.72 9.66
CA ILE A 39 11.28 6.54 9.60
C ILE A 39 11.09 7.57 8.49
N LYS A 40 11.08 8.85 8.87
CA LYS A 40 11.08 9.97 7.93
C LYS A 40 12.51 10.41 7.67
N THR A 41 12.91 10.45 6.40
CA THR A 41 14.25 10.91 6.00
C THR A 41 14.29 12.35 5.51
N TRP A 42 13.14 12.94 5.20
CA TRP A 42 13.02 14.29 4.64
C TRP A 42 11.71 14.96 5.03
N ASP A 43 11.71 16.29 5.17
CA ASP A 43 10.50 17.05 5.47
C ASP A 43 9.65 17.28 4.21
N LEU A 44 8.33 17.09 4.36
CA LEU A 44 7.37 17.30 3.29
C LEU A 44 6.56 18.57 3.58
N ASP A 45 6.33 19.38 2.56
CA ASP A 45 5.49 20.57 2.64
C ASP A 45 4.00 20.16 2.56
N PRO A 46 3.19 20.40 3.61
CA PRO A 46 1.77 20.04 3.63
C PRO A 46 0.91 20.87 2.68
N SER A 47 1.44 21.91 2.02
CA SER A 47 0.72 22.60 0.94
C SER A 47 0.65 21.79 -0.36
N HIS A 48 1.41 20.68 -0.46
CA HIS A 48 1.45 19.81 -1.62
C HIS A 48 0.82 18.43 -1.35
N ASN A 49 0.40 17.75 -2.42
CA ASN A 49 -0.05 16.36 -2.38
C ASN A 49 1.07 15.41 -2.84
N TYR A 50 1.07 14.20 -2.32
CA TYR A 50 2.15 13.23 -2.55
C TYR A 50 1.60 11.85 -2.90
N ILE A 51 2.37 11.08 -3.68
CA ILE A 51 2.18 9.63 -3.82
C ILE A 51 3.34 8.93 -3.13
N PHE A 52 3.01 8.09 -2.15
CA PHE A 52 3.97 7.20 -1.50
C PHE A 52 3.95 5.86 -2.25
N GLY A 53 5.05 5.56 -2.95
CA GLY A 53 5.27 4.30 -3.64
C GLY A 53 5.78 3.24 -2.67
N PHE A 54 4.86 2.49 -2.06
CA PHE A 54 5.17 1.52 -1.01
C PHE A 54 5.63 0.17 -1.56
N HIS A 55 6.73 -0.34 -1.02
CA HIS A 55 7.32 -1.65 -1.30
C HIS A 55 7.93 -2.29 -0.06
N PRO A 56 8.13 -3.63 -0.05
CA PRO A 56 7.46 -4.59 -0.93
C PRO A 56 5.99 -4.78 -0.49
N HIS A 57 5.17 -5.41 -1.34
CA HIS A 57 3.78 -5.77 -1.01
C HIS A 57 3.70 -6.83 0.10
N GLY A 58 4.62 -7.79 0.13
CA GLY A 58 4.47 -8.96 1.00
C GLY A 58 3.12 -9.66 0.77
N VAL A 59 2.64 -10.40 1.79
CA VAL A 59 1.36 -11.11 1.69
C VAL A 59 0.18 -10.20 2.03
N LEU A 60 0.23 -9.48 3.17
CA LEU A 60 -0.88 -8.66 3.70
C LEU A 60 -0.52 -7.18 3.95
N VAL A 61 0.66 -6.69 3.57
CA VAL A 61 1.13 -5.29 3.79
C VAL A 61 0.89 -4.77 5.22
N ALA A 62 1.30 -5.53 6.24
CA ALA A 62 0.98 -5.22 7.63
C ALA A 62 1.57 -3.88 8.08
N GLY A 63 2.76 -3.54 7.61
CA GLY A 63 3.41 -2.26 7.88
C GLY A 63 2.70 -1.09 7.21
N ALA A 64 2.23 -1.24 5.96
CA ALA A 64 1.45 -0.19 5.30
C ALA A 64 0.16 0.10 6.08
N PHE A 65 -0.56 -0.94 6.47
CA PHE A 65 -1.78 -0.79 7.26
C PHE A 65 -1.48 -0.18 8.63
N GLY A 66 -0.50 -0.71 9.36
CA GLY A 66 -0.11 -0.21 10.68
C GLY A 66 0.28 1.27 10.65
N ASN A 67 1.13 1.65 9.68
CA ASN A 67 1.65 3.01 9.57
C ASN A 67 0.61 4.03 9.10
N PHE A 68 -0.24 3.69 8.13
CA PHE A 68 -1.06 4.68 7.43
C PHE A 68 -2.57 4.58 7.73
N CYS A 69 -3.02 3.50 8.37
CA CYS A 69 -4.44 3.30 8.68
C CYS A 69 -4.74 3.39 10.18
N THR A 70 -3.76 3.21 11.06
CA THR A 70 -3.99 3.31 12.52
C THR A 70 -3.53 4.66 13.08
N ASN A 71 -3.92 4.96 14.33
CA ASN A 71 -3.45 6.16 15.07
C ASN A 71 -2.32 5.83 16.07
N TYR A 72 -1.74 4.63 16.02
CA TYR A 72 -0.71 4.22 16.96
C TYR A 72 0.71 4.23 16.36
N SER A 73 0.84 4.33 15.04
CA SER A 73 2.13 4.58 14.38
C SER A 73 2.62 5.99 14.63
N ASP A 74 3.88 6.24 14.30
CA ASP A 74 4.51 7.55 14.49
C ASP A 74 4.15 8.53 13.33
N PHE A 75 3.17 8.17 12.48
CA PHE A 75 2.83 8.92 11.26
C PHE A 75 2.41 10.36 11.54
N GLU A 76 1.49 10.59 12.49
CA GLU A 76 0.98 11.93 12.77
C GLU A 76 2.07 12.86 13.33
N GLN A 77 3.00 12.31 14.10
CA GLN A 77 4.16 13.04 14.61
C GLN A 77 5.17 13.37 13.50
N LEU A 78 5.45 12.41 12.62
CA LEU A 78 6.46 12.56 11.57
C LEU A 78 5.97 13.41 10.39
N PHE A 79 4.69 13.29 10.04
CA PHE A 79 4.04 13.98 8.93
C PHE A 79 2.85 14.81 9.43
N PRO A 80 3.10 15.86 10.24
CA PRO A 80 2.04 16.71 10.77
C PRO A 80 1.33 17.44 9.62
N GLY A 81 0.01 17.59 9.74
CA GLY A 81 -0.82 18.22 8.71
C GLY A 81 -1.12 17.32 7.50
N PHE A 82 -0.61 16.10 7.46
CA PHE A 82 -0.89 15.15 6.39
C PHE A 82 -1.99 14.15 6.71
N THR A 83 -2.69 13.77 5.65
CA THR A 83 -3.76 12.78 5.66
C THR A 83 -3.38 11.66 4.70
N ALA A 84 -2.99 10.49 5.23
CA ALA A 84 -2.67 9.32 4.41
C ALA A 84 -3.92 8.57 3.94
N TYR A 85 -3.89 8.07 2.71
CA TYR A 85 -4.92 7.25 2.09
C TYR A 85 -4.27 5.98 1.52
N LEU A 86 -4.43 4.85 2.21
CA LEU A 86 -3.93 3.57 1.71
C LEU A 86 -4.82 3.04 0.60
N HIS A 87 -4.27 2.91 -0.60
CA HIS A 87 -5.00 2.44 -1.77
C HIS A 87 -4.94 0.91 -1.86
N VAL A 88 -6.09 0.26 -1.76
CA VAL A 88 -6.26 -1.20 -1.81
C VAL A 88 -7.15 -1.64 -2.97
N LEU A 89 -7.07 -2.91 -3.34
CA LEU A 89 -7.79 -3.46 -4.49
C LEU A 89 -9.32 -3.23 -4.38
N PRO A 90 -10.02 -2.81 -5.45
CA PRO A 90 -11.46 -2.55 -5.41
C PRO A 90 -12.31 -3.75 -4.99
N PHE A 91 -11.78 -4.97 -5.19
CA PHE A 91 -12.42 -6.23 -4.80
C PHE A 91 -12.80 -6.25 -3.32
N TRP A 92 -11.95 -5.70 -2.45
CA TRP A 92 -12.17 -5.64 -1.01
C TRP A 92 -13.41 -4.82 -0.61
N PHE A 93 -13.86 -3.89 -1.46
CA PHE A 93 -15.03 -3.06 -1.19
C PHE A 93 -16.35 -3.68 -1.71
N ARG A 94 -16.36 -4.92 -2.19
CA ARG A 94 -17.59 -5.58 -2.70
C ARG A 94 -18.45 -6.21 -1.59
N CYS A 95 -17.84 -6.61 -0.48
CA CYS A 95 -18.57 -7.20 0.66
C CYS A 95 -19.09 -6.10 1.59
N PRO A 96 -20.41 -5.93 1.80
CA PRO A 96 -20.97 -4.73 2.43
C PRO A 96 -20.42 -4.40 3.82
N LEU A 97 -20.34 -5.38 4.74
CA LEU A 97 -19.87 -5.13 6.11
C LEU A 97 -18.35 -4.95 6.18
N PHE A 98 -17.60 -5.78 5.45
CA PHE A 98 -16.14 -5.69 5.39
C PHE A 98 -15.69 -4.36 4.75
N ARG A 99 -16.42 -3.90 3.74
CA ARG A 99 -16.23 -2.60 3.09
C ARG A 99 -16.32 -1.44 4.08
N GLU A 100 -17.34 -1.40 4.92
CA GLU A 100 -17.49 -0.31 5.91
C GLU A 100 -16.36 -0.33 6.92
N TYR A 101 -16.00 -1.52 7.41
CA TYR A 101 -14.85 -1.69 8.29
C TYR A 101 -13.57 -1.17 7.64
N LEU A 102 -13.30 -1.61 6.41
CA LEU A 102 -12.11 -1.20 5.66
C LEU A 102 -12.08 0.31 5.47
N MET A 103 -13.14 0.94 4.97
CA MET A 103 -13.18 2.41 4.81
C MET A 103 -13.05 3.15 6.14
N SER A 104 -13.62 2.62 7.23
CA SER A 104 -13.54 3.23 8.56
C SER A 104 -12.10 3.27 9.11
N SER A 105 -11.28 2.28 8.74
CA SER A 105 -9.84 2.27 9.05
C SER A 105 -9.00 3.18 8.16
N GLY A 106 -9.57 3.79 7.10
CA GLY A 106 -8.88 4.76 6.24
C GLY A 106 -8.50 4.31 4.81
N PRO A 107 -8.38 3.01 4.48
CA PRO A 107 -8.18 2.58 3.10
C PRO A 107 -9.25 3.03 2.10
N VAL A 108 -8.82 3.23 0.86
CA VAL A 108 -9.61 3.64 -0.30
C VAL A 108 -9.27 2.77 -1.52
N SER A 109 -10.02 2.89 -2.60
CA SER A 109 -9.81 2.12 -3.83
C SER A 109 -8.49 2.49 -4.52
N VAL A 110 -7.73 1.53 -5.07
CA VAL A 110 -6.55 1.80 -5.93
C VAL A 110 -6.94 2.13 -7.38
N SER A 111 -8.20 2.45 -7.65
CA SER A 111 -8.61 2.89 -8.99
C SER A 111 -8.02 4.26 -9.32
N LYS A 112 -7.74 4.51 -10.62
CA LYS A 112 -7.27 5.81 -11.11
C LYS A 112 -8.16 6.96 -10.64
N LYS A 113 -9.48 6.74 -10.59
CA LYS A 113 -10.46 7.72 -10.11
C LYS A 113 -10.23 8.09 -8.65
N SER A 114 -10.00 7.09 -7.79
CA SER A 114 -9.75 7.32 -6.37
C SER A 114 -8.44 8.04 -6.10
N VAL A 115 -7.35 7.60 -6.73
CA VAL A 115 -6.04 8.28 -6.60
C VAL A 115 -6.16 9.73 -7.10
N SER A 116 -6.81 9.94 -8.25
CA SER A 116 -7.04 11.28 -8.78
C SER A 116 -7.89 12.14 -7.84
N HIS A 117 -8.94 11.57 -7.23
CA HIS A 117 -9.79 12.29 -6.28
C HIS A 117 -9.03 12.73 -5.02
N VAL A 118 -8.11 11.90 -4.52
CA VAL A 118 -7.27 12.26 -3.37
C VAL A 118 -6.29 13.38 -3.74
N LEU A 119 -5.64 13.28 -4.91
CA LEU A 119 -4.63 14.24 -5.35
C LEU A 119 -5.21 15.56 -5.89
N SER A 120 -6.49 15.58 -6.27
CA SER A 120 -7.18 16.79 -6.74
C SER A 120 -7.73 17.66 -5.61
N LYS A 121 -7.54 17.28 -4.34
CA LYS A 121 -8.00 18.08 -3.20
C LYS A 121 -7.15 19.33 -3.07
N GLU A 122 -7.84 20.47 -3.07
CA GLU A 122 -7.24 21.79 -2.85
C GLU A 122 -6.68 21.90 -1.42
N GLY A 123 -5.66 22.74 -1.25
CA GLY A 123 -5.01 22.99 0.05
C GLY A 123 -3.87 22.03 0.42
N GLY A 124 -3.63 20.98 -0.39
CA GLY A 124 -2.54 20.03 -0.15
C GLY A 124 -2.80 19.06 0.99
N GLY A 125 -1.73 18.43 1.49
CA GLY A 125 -1.76 17.65 2.72
C GLY A 125 -2.30 16.23 2.54
N ASN A 126 -2.49 15.76 1.32
CA ASN A 126 -2.98 14.40 1.05
C ASN A 126 -1.85 13.51 0.53
N ILE A 127 -1.74 12.33 1.12
CA ILE A 127 -0.76 11.31 0.73
C ILE A 127 -1.51 10.08 0.21
N SER A 128 -1.40 9.81 -1.08
CA SER A 128 -1.84 8.56 -1.68
C SER A 128 -0.77 7.48 -1.50
N VAL A 129 -0.99 6.52 -0.61
CA VAL A 129 -0.07 5.39 -0.42
C VAL A 129 -0.48 4.25 -1.34
N ILE A 130 0.37 3.92 -2.31
CA ILE A 130 0.10 2.89 -3.33
C ILE A 130 1.16 1.80 -3.20
N VAL A 131 0.71 0.57 -2.99
CA VAL A 131 1.59 -0.61 -2.95
C VAL A 131 1.88 -1.05 -4.40
N LEU A 132 3.04 -0.69 -4.94
CA LEU A 132 3.23 -0.69 -6.39
C LEU A 132 3.45 -2.09 -6.99
N GLY A 133 4.07 -3.02 -6.24
CA GLY A 133 4.32 -4.37 -6.77
C GLY A 133 3.08 -5.26 -6.86
N GLY A 134 2.02 -4.91 -6.13
CA GLY A 134 0.69 -5.50 -6.27
C GLY A 134 0.66 -7.03 -6.17
N ALA A 135 -0.22 -7.64 -6.97
CA ALA A 135 -0.45 -9.08 -6.98
C ALA A 135 0.79 -9.90 -7.39
N GLU A 136 1.61 -9.41 -8.33
CA GLU A 136 2.80 -10.15 -8.81
C GLU A 136 3.84 -10.26 -7.69
N GLU A 137 4.17 -9.13 -7.05
CA GLU A 137 5.12 -9.11 -5.93
C GLU A 137 4.66 -9.97 -4.74
N SER A 138 3.35 -10.10 -4.52
CA SER A 138 2.81 -10.97 -3.46
C SER A 138 3.05 -12.47 -3.71
N LEU A 139 3.17 -12.91 -4.96
CA LEU A 139 3.52 -14.29 -5.32
C LEU A 139 5.03 -14.59 -5.19
N ASP A 140 5.82 -13.57 -4.90
CA ASP A 140 7.27 -13.66 -4.67
C ASP A 140 7.66 -13.19 -3.25
N ALA A 141 6.67 -13.07 -2.36
CA ALA A 141 6.82 -12.68 -0.95
C ALA A 141 7.40 -13.83 -0.10
N HIS A 142 8.67 -14.14 -0.34
CA HIS A 142 9.44 -15.16 0.39
C HIS A 142 10.38 -14.52 1.43
N PRO A 143 10.48 -15.08 2.65
CA PRO A 143 11.44 -14.62 3.65
C PRO A 143 12.88 -14.55 3.12
N GLY A 144 13.62 -13.52 3.51
CA GLY A 144 15.01 -13.26 3.12
C GLY A 144 15.20 -12.76 1.69
N LYS A 145 14.11 -12.47 0.95
CA LYS A 145 14.16 -12.02 -0.45
C LYS A 145 13.31 -10.77 -0.66
N PHE A 146 13.76 -9.92 -1.57
CA PHE A 146 12.99 -8.77 -2.06
C PHE A 146 12.95 -8.81 -3.59
N THR A 147 11.80 -9.16 -4.16
CA THR A 147 11.60 -9.17 -5.62
C THR A 147 10.65 -8.03 -5.98
N LEU A 148 11.19 -6.92 -6.49
CA LEU A 148 10.39 -5.72 -6.76
C LEU A 148 9.90 -5.64 -8.21
N PHE A 149 8.59 -5.57 -8.41
CA PHE A 149 7.95 -5.49 -9.73
C PHE A 149 7.65 -4.05 -10.17
N ILE A 150 8.60 -3.13 -10.01
CA ILE A 150 8.38 -1.71 -10.34
C ILE A 150 8.55 -1.41 -11.83
N ARG A 151 9.45 -2.09 -12.56
CA ARG A 151 9.90 -1.70 -13.92
C ARG A 151 8.76 -1.47 -14.93
N GLN A 152 7.65 -2.20 -14.78
CA GLN A 152 6.51 -2.17 -15.70
C GLN A 152 5.37 -1.25 -15.21
N ARG A 153 5.46 -0.69 -14.01
CA ARG A 153 4.35 -0.01 -13.30
C ARG A 153 4.44 1.52 -13.42
N LYS A 154 4.29 2.08 -14.62
CA LYS A 154 4.38 3.56 -14.84
C LYS A 154 3.12 4.35 -14.47
N GLY A 155 2.02 3.68 -14.12
CA GLY A 155 0.70 4.32 -13.94
C GLY A 155 0.67 5.37 -12.84
N PHE A 156 1.31 5.10 -11.70
CA PHE A 156 1.35 6.04 -10.57
C PHE A 156 2.14 7.30 -10.91
N VAL A 157 3.26 7.18 -11.63
CA VAL A 157 4.04 8.32 -12.12
C VAL A 157 3.22 9.18 -13.07
N LYS A 158 2.47 8.55 -13.99
CA LYS A 158 1.59 9.30 -14.90
C LYS A 158 0.53 10.08 -14.13
N ILE A 159 -0.07 9.49 -13.11
CA ILE A 159 -1.06 10.17 -12.25
C ILE A 159 -0.40 11.31 -11.45
N ALA A 160 0.78 11.08 -10.88
CA ALA A 160 1.54 12.10 -10.16
C ALA A 160 1.80 13.33 -11.03
N LEU A 161 2.32 13.10 -12.24
CA LEU A 161 2.57 14.16 -13.23
C LEU A 161 1.27 14.88 -13.63
N THR A 162 0.15 14.19 -13.79
CA THR A 162 -1.14 14.82 -14.13
C THR A 162 -1.62 15.79 -13.04
N HIS A 163 -1.39 15.46 -11.77
CA HIS A 163 -1.87 16.26 -10.62
C HIS A 163 -0.79 17.15 -10.00
N GLY A 164 0.44 17.16 -10.53
CA GLY A 164 1.57 17.87 -9.91
C GLY A 164 1.94 17.33 -8.53
N ALA A 165 1.62 16.06 -8.24
CA ALA A 165 1.95 15.44 -6.97
C ALA A 165 3.40 14.94 -6.98
N SER A 166 4.10 15.12 -5.86
CA SER A 166 5.47 14.61 -5.72
C SER A 166 5.49 13.12 -5.41
N LEU A 167 6.48 12.39 -5.91
CA LEU A 167 6.66 10.97 -5.62
C LEU A 167 7.59 10.79 -4.43
N VAL A 168 7.24 9.88 -3.52
CA VAL A 168 8.06 9.48 -2.38
C VAL A 168 8.21 7.97 -2.40
N PRO A 169 9.41 7.44 -2.65
CA PRO A 169 9.68 6.02 -2.48
C PRO A 169 9.54 5.63 -1.01
N VAL A 170 8.81 4.56 -0.72
CA VAL A 170 8.66 4.02 0.63
C VAL A 170 9.04 2.55 0.65
N PHE A 171 10.01 2.18 1.48
CA PHE A 171 10.45 0.79 1.62
C PHE A 171 10.19 0.27 3.03
N SER A 172 9.61 -0.93 3.15
CA SER A 172 9.20 -1.56 4.41
C SER A 172 9.93 -2.89 4.63
N PHE A 173 10.97 -2.85 5.45
CA PHE A 173 11.72 -4.03 5.85
C PHE A 173 10.88 -4.86 6.82
N GLY A 174 10.87 -6.18 6.63
CA GLY A 174 10.15 -7.13 7.49
C GLY A 174 8.82 -7.66 6.94
N GLU A 175 8.24 -7.03 5.91
CA GLU A 175 6.96 -7.46 5.30
C GLU A 175 6.98 -8.91 4.81
N ASN A 176 8.07 -9.33 4.16
CA ASN A 176 8.22 -10.69 3.64
C ASN A 176 8.54 -11.73 4.72
N GLU A 177 8.86 -11.29 5.95
CA GLU A 177 9.18 -12.18 7.08
C GLU A 177 7.93 -12.64 7.85
N LEU A 178 6.77 -12.02 7.56
CA LEU A 178 5.54 -12.24 8.33
C LEU A 178 4.88 -13.58 8.04
N PHE A 179 5.16 -14.17 6.87
CA PHE A 179 4.58 -15.43 6.42
C PHE A 179 5.64 -16.27 5.70
N LYS A 180 5.48 -17.59 5.77
CA LYS A 180 6.18 -18.54 4.91
C LYS A 180 5.27 -18.87 3.74
N GLN A 181 5.69 -18.49 2.54
CA GLN A 181 5.01 -18.87 1.33
C GLN A 181 5.45 -20.27 0.89
N VAL A 182 4.50 -21.05 0.37
CA VAL A 182 4.80 -22.35 -0.23
C VAL A 182 5.63 -22.11 -1.49
N ASN A 183 6.72 -22.86 -1.66
CA ASN A 183 7.60 -22.75 -2.81
C ASN A 183 6.82 -22.85 -4.13
N ASN A 184 6.91 -21.81 -4.94
CA ASN A 184 6.21 -21.64 -6.20
C ASN A 184 7.14 -21.06 -7.28
N PRO A 185 8.30 -21.70 -7.58
CA PRO A 185 9.25 -21.16 -8.54
C PRO A 185 8.61 -20.98 -9.93
N GLU A 186 9.14 -20.03 -10.70
CA GLU A 186 8.72 -19.81 -12.09
C GLU A 186 8.77 -21.11 -12.90
N GLY A 187 7.73 -21.36 -13.70
CA GLY A 187 7.56 -22.60 -14.46
C GLY A 187 6.96 -23.78 -13.68
N SER A 188 6.82 -23.69 -12.35
CA SER A 188 6.12 -24.73 -11.58
C SER A 188 4.62 -24.77 -11.90
N TRP A 189 4.00 -25.94 -11.69
CA TRP A 189 2.55 -26.10 -11.84
C TRP A 189 1.79 -25.14 -10.92
N LEU A 190 2.21 -25.01 -9.66
CA LEU A 190 1.59 -24.09 -8.70
C LEU A 190 1.66 -22.64 -9.18
N ARG A 191 2.85 -22.17 -9.59
CA ARG A 191 3.03 -20.81 -10.13
C ARG A 191 2.17 -20.57 -11.36
N THR A 192 2.10 -21.55 -12.28
CA THR A 192 1.26 -21.48 -13.49
C THR A 192 -0.23 -21.30 -13.14
N VAL A 193 -0.74 -22.04 -12.15
CA VAL A 193 -2.12 -21.90 -11.67
C VAL A 193 -2.34 -20.53 -11.04
N GLN A 194 -1.42 -20.08 -10.17
CA GLN A 194 -1.50 -18.78 -9.51
C GLN A 194 -1.51 -17.62 -10.51
N GLU A 195 -0.62 -17.64 -11.51
CA GLU A 195 -0.56 -16.61 -12.56
C GLU A 195 -1.81 -16.60 -13.44
N ARG A 196 -2.35 -17.78 -13.77
CA ARG A 196 -3.60 -17.88 -14.54
C ARG A 196 -4.78 -17.31 -13.76
N LEU A 197 -4.90 -17.68 -12.48
CA LEU A 197 -5.93 -17.15 -11.59
C LEU A 197 -5.78 -15.63 -11.42
N GLN A 198 -4.55 -15.14 -11.25
CA GLN A 198 -4.26 -13.72 -11.16
C GLN A 198 -4.70 -12.95 -12.42
N LYS A 199 -4.42 -13.49 -13.61
CA LYS A 199 -4.86 -12.87 -14.89
C LYS A 199 -6.37 -12.81 -15.03
N ILE A 200 -7.10 -13.82 -14.53
CA ILE A 200 -8.56 -13.88 -14.59
C ILE A 200 -9.21 -12.96 -13.55
N MET A 201 -8.73 -13.03 -12.30
CA MET A 201 -9.39 -12.40 -11.16
C MET A 201 -8.86 -11.00 -10.84
N GLY A 202 -7.66 -10.65 -11.34
CA GLY A 202 -6.98 -9.38 -11.06
C GLY A 202 -6.31 -9.33 -9.68
N PHE A 203 -6.25 -10.43 -8.94
CA PHE A 203 -5.54 -10.55 -7.66
C PHE A 203 -4.86 -11.91 -7.54
N ALA A 204 -3.73 -11.94 -6.81
CA ALA A 204 -2.97 -13.15 -6.56
C ALA A 204 -3.49 -13.89 -5.33
N LEU A 205 -3.36 -15.21 -5.37
CA LEU A 205 -3.65 -16.12 -4.27
C LEU A 205 -2.36 -16.84 -3.85
N PRO A 206 -1.47 -16.16 -3.10
CA PRO A 206 -0.32 -16.83 -2.52
C PRO A 206 -0.78 -17.92 -1.56
N LEU A 207 -0.17 -19.10 -1.65
CA LEU A 207 -0.33 -20.14 -0.63
C LEU A 207 0.72 -19.90 0.44
N PHE A 208 0.29 -19.56 1.64
CA PHE A 208 1.19 -19.24 2.74
C PHE A 208 0.70 -19.83 4.05
N HIS A 209 1.62 -19.95 4.99
CA HIS A 209 1.32 -20.23 6.39
C HIS A 209 2.22 -19.39 7.28
N ALA A 210 1.80 -19.22 8.52
CA ALA A 210 2.59 -18.63 9.57
C ALA A 210 2.44 -19.48 10.83
N ARG A 211 2.15 -18.86 11.97
CA ARG A 211 2.01 -19.56 13.25
C ARG A 211 0.54 -19.77 13.64
N GLY A 212 0.32 -20.72 14.53
CA GLY A 212 -0.96 -20.88 15.22
C GLY A 212 -1.11 -19.85 16.34
N ILE A 213 -2.31 -19.78 16.93
CA ILE A 213 -2.54 -18.95 18.12
C ILE A 213 -1.73 -19.52 19.30
N PHE A 214 -1.76 -20.85 19.48
CA PHE A 214 -1.14 -21.58 20.59
C PHE A 214 0.16 -22.32 20.23
N GLN A 215 0.62 -22.27 18.98
CA GLN A 215 1.86 -22.91 18.53
C GLN A 215 2.56 -22.06 17.46
N TYR A 216 3.84 -22.36 17.18
CA TYR A 216 4.67 -21.56 16.27
C TYR A 216 4.96 -22.21 14.90
N ASN A 217 4.44 -23.40 14.65
CA ASN A 217 4.80 -24.24 13.51
C ASN A 217 3.87 -24.07 12.29
N PHE A 218 2.58 -23.79 12.51
CA PHE A 218 1.60 -23.70 11.41
C PHE A 218 0.32 -22.95 11.80
N GLY A 219 -0.17 -22.06 10.94
CA GLY A 219 -1.44 -21.36 11.08
C GLY A 219 -1.53 -20.14 10.18
N LEU A 220 -2.49 -19.26 10.43
CA LEU A 220 -2.68 -18.02 9.65
C LEU A 220 -2.28 -16.75 10.43
N MET A 221 -1.88 -16.89 11.70
CA MET A 221 -1.45 -15.75 12.50
C MET A 221 -0.03 -15.38 12.08
N PRO A 222 0.25 -14.13 11.65
CA PRO A 222 1.56 -13.77 11.12
C PRO A 222 2.67 -13.94 12.15
N TYR A 223 3.91 -14.17 11.71
CA TYR A 223 5.06 -14.22 12.64
C TYR A 223 5.30 -12.86 13.29
N ARG A 224 5.74 -12.86 14.56
CA ARG A 224 6.15 -11.64 15.27
C ARG A 224 7.52 -11.22 14.78
N LYS A 225 7.57 -10.28 13.85
CA LYS A 225 8.81 -9.75 13.29
C LYS A 225 8.72 -8.23 13.26
N PRO A 226 9.83 -7.51 13.56
CA PRO A 226 9.86 -6.06 13.48
C PRO A 226 9.63 -5.60 12.05
N ILE A 227 8.93 -4.49 11.89
CA ILE A 227 8.69 -3.85 10.59
C ILE A 227 9.23 -2.42 10.63
N HIS A 228 10.18 -2.12 9.75
CA HIS A 228 10.77 -0.79 9.62
C HIS A 228 10.42 -0.22 8.25
N THR A 229 9.57 0.80 8.25
CA THR A 229 9.16 1.50 7.03
C THR A 229 9.92 2.82 6.92
N VAL A 230 10.66 3.01 5.83
CA VAL A 230 11.46 4.21 5.55
C VAL A 230 10.78 4.96 4.41
N ALA A 231 10.39 6.22 4.65
CA ALA A 231 9.97 7.15 3.62
C ALA A 231 11.19 7.96 3.16
N ALA A 232 11.59 7.77 1.89
CA ALA A 232 12.75 8.43 1.29
C ALA A 232 12.44 9.90 0.95
N TYR A 233 13.39 10.57 0.29
CA TYR A 233 13.20 11.95 -0.15
C TYR A 233 12.17 12.05 -1.29
N ALA A 234 11.47 13.18 -1.36
CA ALA A 234 10.48 13.44 -2.39
C ALA A 234 11.14 13.87 -3.71
N THR A 235 10.65 13.36 -4.83
CA THR A 235 10.95 13.91 -6.15
C THR A 235 9.81 14.83 -6.60
N ALA A 236 10.11 16.13 -6.66
CA ALA A 236 9.14 17.16 -7.05
C ALA A 236 8.86 17.15 -8.55
N HIS A 237 7.62 17.47 -8.93
CA HIS A 237 7.16 17.46 -10.32
C HIS A 237 6.24 18.65 -10.61
N GLU A 238 6.39 19.25 -11.78
CA GLU A 238 5.42 20.21 -12.31
C GLU A 238 4.23 19.46 -12.95
N ALA A 239 3.02 20.00 -12.76
CA ALA A 239 1.81 19.42 -13.32
C ALA A 239 1.83 19.46 -14.86
N ALA A 240 1.55 18.32 -15.48
CA ALA A 240 1.46 18.16 -16.92
C ALA A 240 0.12 17.54 -17.32
N HIS A 241 -0.72 18.31 -18.01
CA HIS A 241 -2.05 17.88 -18.48
C HIS A 241 -2.00 16.60 -19.34
N SER A 242 -0.91 16.42 -20.11
CA SER A 242 -0.62 15.18 -20.84
C SER A 242 0.85 14.81 -20.65
N PRO A 243 1.18 13.97 -19.65
CA PRO A 243 2.57 13.57 -19.39
C PRO A 243 3.14 12.79 -20.57
N SER A 244 4.25 13.26 -21.14
CA SER A 244 4.93 12.54 -22.22
C SER A 244 5.52 11.23 -21.71
N GLU A 245 5.63 10.23 -22.60
CA GLU A 245 6.19 8.93 -22.25
C GLU A 245 7.67 9.04 -21.84
N VAL A 246 8.42 9.94 -22.48
CA VAL A 246 9.81 10.23 -22.15
C VAL A 246 9.93 10.76 -20.72
N ASN A 247 9.11 11.75 -20.36
CA ASN A 247 9.14 12.33 -19.01
C ASN A 247 8.72 11.31 -17.94
N THR A 248 7.64 10.58 -18.21
CA THR A 248 7.15 9.49 -17.34
C THR A 248 8.24 8.43 -17.12
N THR A 249 8.92 8.02 -18.18
CA THR A 249 9.98 7.00 -18.11
C THR A 249 11.20 7.51 -17.34
N ARG A 250 11.56 8.79 -17.48
CA ARG A 250 12.66 9.42 -16.73
C ARG A 250 12.39 9.41 -15.23
N HIS A 251 11.23 9.92 -14.80
CA HIS A 251 10.86 9.95 -13.38
C HIS A 251 10.74 8.54 -12.79
N HIS A 252 10.12 7.62 -13.53
CA HIS A 252 10.01 6.22 -13.13
C HIS A 252 11.37 5.53 -12.94
N ARG A 253 12.37 5.82 -13.80
CA ARG A 253 13.74 5.30 -13.61
C ARG A 253 14.41 5.84 -12.36
N ASN A 254 14.16 7.10 -12.00
CA ASN A 254 14.70 7.68 -10.78
C ASN A 254 14.11 7.01 -9.54
N GLU A 255 12.79 6.84 -9.50
CA GLU A 255 12.10 6.11 -8.42
C GLU A 255 12.62 4.68 -8.28
N ALA A 256 12.73 3.94 -9.39
CA ALA A 256 13.25 2.57 -9.37
C ALA A 256 14.71 2.49 -8.91
N ARG A 257 15.53 3.52 -9.16
CA ARG A 257 16.91 3.59 -8.66
C ARG A 257 16.96 3.82 -7.15
N LEU A 258 16.01 4.57 -6.60
CA LEU A 258 15.94 4.83 -5.17
C LEU A 258 15.55 3.60 -4.35
N LEU A 259 14.84 2.67 -4.97
CA LEU A 259 14.44 1.40 -4.37
C LEU A 259 15.44 0.26 -4.67
N ALA A 260 16.39 0.47 -5.58
CA ALA A 260 17.44 -0.49 -5.88
C ALA A 260 18.57 -0.33 -4.84
N VAL A 261 18.37 -0.97 -3.68
CA VAL A 261 19.41 -1.20 -2.67
C VAL A 261 20.10 -2.53 -2.95
#